data_AF-A0A2V6YZZ6-F1
#
_entry.id   AF-A0A2V6YZZ6-F1
#
_cell.length_a   1.000
_cell.length_b   1.000
_cell.length_c   1.000
_cell.angle_alpha   90.00
_cell.angle_beta   90.00
_cell.angle_gamma   90.00
#
_symmetry.space_group_name_H-M   'P 1'
#
loop_
_entity.id
_entity.type
_entity.pdbx_description
1 polymer ?
#
loop_
_entity_poly.entity_id
_entity_poly.type
_entity_poly.pdbx_seq_one_letter_code
_entity_poly.pdbx_strand_id
1 'polypeptide(L)'
;RVGLTLLDVDRFSLELHNPEATEPAGSGNVPLNNYRTLASLAVVEKLIAREGIDDFVRARGMPGFAPTQGHIASAIPYLGHARRGLTEGRLTRTMFAGKGSLFLGRMTQLPDGLSLVLERNGARPGMA
;
A
#
# COMPACT_ATOMS: atom_id res chain seq x y z
N ARG A 1 -15.13 2.50 12.15
CA ARG A 1 -13.94 3.14 11.51
C ARG A 1 -12.84 3.19 12.57
N VAL A 2 -11.61 2.78 12.27
CA VAL A 2 -10.53 2.58 13.27
C VAL A 2 -9.80 3.89 13.67
N GLY A 3 -10.21 5.04 13.13
CA GLY A 3 -9.66 6.35 13.52
C GLY A 3 -8.23 6.65 13.00
N LEU A 4 -7.69 5.82 12.12
CA LEU A 4 -6.36 5.99 11.52
C LEU A 4 -6.37 6.95 10.33
N THR A 5 -5.29 7.71 10.19
CA THR A 5 -4.97 8.56 9.04
C THR A 5 -3.93 7.89 8.13
N LEU A 6 -3.68 8.49 6.96
CA LEU A 6 -2.61 8.03 6.06
C LEU A 6 -1.20 8.18 6.66
N LEU A 7 -1.05 9.05 7.68
CA LEU A 7 0.24 9.26 8.33
C LEU A 7 0.56 8.23 9.39
N ASP A 8 -0.45 7.54 9.93
CA ASP A 8 -0.33 6.48 10.94
C ASP A 8 0.12 5.12 10.37
N VAL A 9 0.21 5.02 9.04
CA VAL A 9 0.66 3.83 8.31
C VAL A 9 2.09 4.07 7.82
N ASP A 10 3.00 3.16 8.19
CA ASP A 10 4.42 3.27 7.85
C ASP A 10 4.68 2.92 6.38
N ARG A 11 4.00 1.90 5.87
CA ARG A 11 4.16 1.42 4.48
C ARG A 11 2.83 1.00 3.86
N PHE A 12 2.63 1.38 2.61
CA PHE A 12 1.49 0.96 1.81
C PHE A 12 1.93 -0.03 0.72
N SER A 13 1.48 -1.27 0.83
CA SER A 13 1.62 -2.24 -0.24
C SER A 13 0.42 -2.11 -1.19
N LEU A 14 0.71 -1.56 -2.37
CA LEU A 14 -0.25 -1.35 -3.45
C LEU A 14 0.07 -2.33 -4.58
N GLU A 15 -0.28 -2.01 -5.82
CA GLU A 15 0.15 -2.79 -6.98
C GLU A 15 1.65 -2.58 -7.23
N LEU A 16 2.44 -3.63 -6.99
CA LEU A 16 3.91 -3.64 -6.98
C LEU A 16 4.51 -4.23 -8.26
N HIS A 17 3.82 -4.09 -9.39
CA HIS A 17 4.30 -4.55 -10.69
C HIS A 17 5.66 -3.90 -11.02
N ASN A 18 6.64 -4.71 -11.42
CA ASN A 18 7.97 -4.23 -11.77
C ASN A 18 7.89 -3.21 -12.93
N PRO A 19 8.32 -1.95 -12.73
CA PRO A 19 8.35 -0.94 -13.78
C PRO A 19 9.13 -1.35 -15.03
N GLU A 20 10.17 -2.18 -14.88
CA GLU A 20 10.96 -2.70 -16.01
C GLU A 20 10.11 -3.55 -16.98
N ALA A 21 9.02 -4.13 -16.50
CA ALA A 21 8.05 -4.85 -17.33
C ALA A 21 6.92 -3.96 -17.83
N THR A 22 6.41 -3.04 -16.99
CA THR A 22 5.23 -2.24 -17.31
C THR A 22 5.52 -1.02 -18.17
N GLU A 23 6.70 -0.41 -18.05
CA GLU A 23 7.08 0.76 -18.85
C GLU A 23 7.21 0.39 -20.34
N PRO A 24 7.91 -0.68 -20.74
CA PRO A 24 7.96 -1.10 -22.16
C PRO A 24 6.59 -1.51 -22.71
N ALA A 25 5.69 -2.00 -21.85
CA ALA A 25 4.33 -2.38 -22.22
C ALA A 25 3.36 -1.18 -22.31
N GLY A 26 3.82 0.05 -22.07
CA GLY A 26 3.02 1.28 -22.16
C GLY A 26 2.16 1.59 -20.94
N SER A 27 2.25 0.80 -19.87
CA SER A 27 1.51 1.02 -18.61
C SER A 27 2.23 1.97 -17.65
N GLY A 28 3.49 2.30 -17.92
CA GLY A 28 4.30 3.22 -17.10
C GLY A 28 4.69 2.63 -15.73
N ASN A 29 5.13 3.48 -14.80
CA ASN A 29 5.48 3.08 -13.44
C ASN A 29 4.24 3.02 -12.53
N VAL A 30 3.57 1.87 -12.54
CA VAL A 30 2.31 1.65 -11.81
C VAL A 30 2.44 1.90 -10.29
N PRO A 31 3.44 1.36 -9.57
CA PRO A 31 3.61 1.63 -8.14
C PRO A 31 3.78 3.12 -7.83
N LEU A 32 4.65 3.83 -8.56
CA LEU A 32 4.90 5.26 -8.34
C LEU A 32 3.63 6.09 -8.52
N ASN A 33 2.85 5.80 -9.58
CA ASN A 33 1.59 6.49 -9.85
C ASN A 33 0.56 6.24 -8.73
N ASN A 34 0.51 5.03 -8.20
CA ASN A 34 -0.34 4.70 -7.05
C ASN A 34 0.07 5.47 -5.79
N TYR A 35 1.37 5.58 -5.49
CA TYR A 35 1.84 6.35 -4.35
C TYR A 35 1.61 7.85 -4.49
N ARG A 36 1.79 8.42 -5.68
CA ARG A 36 1.44 9.83 -5.94
C ARG A 36 -0.05 10.10 -5.78
N THR A 37 -0.89 9.16 -6.20
CA THR A 37 -2.34 9.24 -5.97
C THR A 37 -2.66 9.22 -4.49
N LEU A 38 -2.05 8.31 -3.73
CA LEU A 38 -2.23 8.22 -2.28
C LEU A 38 -1.73 9.48 -1.55
N ALA A 39 -0.59 10.01 -1.94
CA ALA A 39 -0.05 11.27 -1.41
C ALA A 39 -0.98 12.45 -1.72
N SER A 40 -1.56 12.48 -2.92
CA SER A 40 -2.53 13.51 -3.31
C SER A 40 -3.79 13.47 -2.44
N LEU A 41 -4.25 12.27 -2.06
CA LEU A 41 -5.33 12.12 -1.07
C LEU A 41 -4.92 12.68 0.30
N ALA A 42 -3.68 12.46 0.74
CA ALA A 42 -3.17 13.05 1.99
C ALA A 42 -3.13 14.60 1.94
N VAL A 43 -2.85 15.20 0.78
CA VAL A 43 -2.94 16.66 0.58
C VAL A 43 -4.39 17.13 0.68
N VAL A 44 -5.33 16.43 0.05
CA VAL A 44 -6.77 16.75 0.10
C VAL A 44 -7.31 16.68 1.53
N GLU A 45 -6.87 15.68 2.30
CA GLU A 45 -7.18 15.51 3.72
C GLU A 45 -6.38 16.48 4.64
N LYS A 46 -5.60 17.40 4.07
CA LYS A 46 -4.77 18.40 4.77
C LYS A 46 -3.77 17.79 5.76
N LEU A 47 -3.34 16.55 5.52
CA LEU A 47 -2.35 15.85 6.33
C LEU A 47 -0.91 16.26 5.97
N ILE A 48 -0.69 16.60 4.71
CA ILE A 48 0.60 17.09 4.18
C ILE A 48 0.38 18.29 3.25
N ALA A 49 1.41 19.09 3.06
CA ALA A 49 1.44 20.11 2.00
C ALA A 49 1.71 19.47 0.63
N ARG A 50 1.41 20.18 -0.46
CA ARG A 50 1.60 19.66 -1.84
C ARG A 50 3.06 19.34 -2.14
N GLU A 51 3.97 20.10 -1.54
CA GLU A 51 5.42 19.95 -1.64
C GLU A 51 5.89 18.65 -0.96
N GLY A 52 5.11 18.10 -0.02
CA GLY A 52 5.41 16.87 0.71
C GLY A 52 5.09 15.57 -0.05
N ILE A 53 4.60 15.65 -1.29
CA ILE A 53 4.21 14.46 -2.07
C ILE A 53 5.39 13.50 -2.26
N ASP A 54 6.54 14.00 -2.69
CA ASP A 54 7.70 13.14 -2.98
C ASP A 54 8.28 12.51 -1.71
N ASP A 55 8.26 13.24 -0.59
CA ASP A 55 8.67 12.71 0.71
C ASP A 55 7.69 11.66 1.22
N PHE A 56 6.38 11.83 0.99
CA PHE A 56 5.39 10.81 1.29
C PHE A 56 5.68 9.53 0.50
N VAL A 57 5.91 9.64 -0.81
CA VAL A 57 6.22 8.50 -1.69
C VAL A 57 7.49 7.78 -1.19
N ARG A 58 8.54 8.52 -0.84
CA ARG A 58 9.81 7.96 -0.33
C ARG A 58 9.64 7.28 1.02
N ALA A 59 8.94 7.94 1.94
CA ALA A 59 8.80 7.47 3.32
C ALA A 59 7.83 6.29 3.47
N ARG A 60 6.79 6.22 2.62
CA ARG A 60 5.68 5.27 2.78
C ARG A 60 5.47 4.31 1.60
N GLY A 61 6.03 4.63 0.43
CA GLY A 61 6.01 3.78 -0.75
C GLY A 61 7.20 2.81 -0.81
N MET A 62 7.28 2.07 -1.92
CA MET A 62 8.38 1.18 -2.29
C MET A 62 8.40 0.97 -3.82
N PRO A 63 9.54 0.61 -4.43
CA PRO A 63 9.54 0.25 -5.85
C PRO A 63 8.70 -1.01 -6.10
N GLY A 64 8.16 -1.13 -7.32
CA GLY A 64 7.57 -2.39 -7.77
C GLY A 64 8.67 -3.40 -8.08
N PHE A 65 8.45 -4.65 -7.69
CA PHE A 65 9.40 -5.75 -7.88
C PHE A 65 8.71 -7.06 -8.26
N ALA A 66 7.39 -7.06 -8.37
CA ALA A 66 6.64 -8.26 -8.71
C ALA A 66 6.60 -8.45 -10.24
N PRO A 67 6.94 -9.65 -10.74
CA PRO A 67 7.03 -9.89 -12.19
C PRO A 67 5.67 -9.91 -12.88
N THR A 68 4.63 -10.45 -12.23
CA THR A 68 3.23 -10.44 -12.70
C THR A 68 2.30 -10.42 -11.50
N GLN A 69 1.13 -9.80 -11.63
CA GLN A 69 0.17 -9.67 -10.54
C GLN A 69 -1.28 -9.72 -11.03
N GLY A 70 -2.13 -10.42 -10.28
CA GLY A 70 -3.59 -10.22 -10.32
C GLY A 70 -4.01 -9.14 -9.31
N HIS A 71 -5.20 -8.58 -9.49
CA HIS A 71 -5.80 -7.51 -8.67
C HIS A 71 -5.60 -7.66 -7.13
N ILE A 72 -6.00 -8.79 -6.54
CA ILE A 72 -5.82 -9.07 -5.09
C ILE A 72 -4.39 -9.46 -4.75
N ALA A 73 -3.74 -10.24 -5.61
CA ALA A 73 -2.35 -10.67 -5.43
C ALA A 73 -1.36 -9.50 -5.53
N SER A 74 -1.80 -8.32 -5.97
CA SER A 74 -0.92 -7.19 -6.25
C SER A 74 -0.27 -6.57 -5.01
N ALA A 75 -0.98 -6.55 -3.88
CA ALA A 75 -0.45 -6.04 -2.61
C ALA A 75 0.33 -7.09 -1.80
N ILE A 76 0.15 -8.38 -2.07
CA ILE A 76 0.69 -9.47 -1.23
C ILE A 76 2.22 -9.64 -1.26
N PRO A 77 2.98 -9.32 -2.33
CA PRO A 77 4.42 -9.60 -2.38
C PRO A 77 5.22 -8.92 -1.26
N TYR A 78 4.74 -7.81 -0.73
CA TYR A 78 5.38 -7.14 0.40
C TYR A 78 5.17 -7.83 1.76
N LEU A 79 4.26 -8.82 1.87
CA LEU A 79 3.86 -9.41 3.15
C LEU A 79 5.04 -9.98 3.96
N GLY A 80 5.99 -10.64 3.30
CA GLY A 80 7.18 -11.16 3.97
C GLY A 80 8.05 -10.05 4.57
N HIS A 81 8.24 -8.95 3.82
CA HIS A 81 8.99 -7.78 4.28
C HIS A 81 8.26 -7.02 5.39
N ALA A 82 6.93 -6.85 5.25
CA ALA A 82 6.08 -6.25 6.26
C ALA A 82 6.14 -7.03 7.56
N ARG A 83 5.93 -8.36 7.52
CA ARG A 83 6.02 -9.23 8.70
C ARG A 83 7.37 -9.05 9.40
N ARG A 84 8.48 -9.11 8.65
CA ARG A 84 9.82 -8.91 9.21
C ARG A 84 9.97 -7.55 9.90
N GLY A 85 9.55 -6.47 9.24
CA GLY A 85 9.60 -5.13 9.82
C GLY A 85 8.70 -4.99 11.07
N LEU A 86 7.51 -5.59 11.03
CA LEU A 86 6.53 -5.66 12.13
C LEU A 86 6.96 -6.60 13.26
N THR A 87 7.92 -7.50 13.07
CA THR A 87 8.47 -8.31 14.17
C THR A 87 9.72 -7.67 14.76
N GLU A 88 10.59 -7.06 13.94
CA GLU A 88 11.91 -6.51 14.36
C GLU A 88 11.89 -5.10 14.98
N GLY A 89 10.74 -4.54 15.32
CA GLY A 89 10.62 -3.17 15.84
C GLY A 89 10.57 -2.05 14.79
N ARG A 90 10.91 -2.32 13.52
CA ARG A 90 11.12 -1.28 12.49
C ARG A 90 9.84 -0.67 11.90
N LEU A 91 8.71 -1.38 12.01
CA LEU A 91 7.39 -0.94 11.55
C LEU A 91 6.37 -1.14 12.68
N THR A 92 5.35 -0.29 12.71
CA THR A 92 4.18 -0.35 13.59
C THR A 92 2.96 -0.83 12.81
N ARG A 93 2.69 -0.25 11.63
CA ARG A 93 1.53 -0.54 10.79
C ARG A 93 1.87 -0.56 9.31
N THR A 94 1.36 -1.55 8.60
CA THR A 94 1.42 -1.61 7.13
C THR A 94 0.05 -1.87 6.55
N MET A 95 -0.34 -1.10 5.53
CA MET A 95 -1.60 -1.30 4.83
C MET A 95 -1.35 -2.04 3.52
N PHE A 96 -2.21 -3.01 3.23
CA PHE A 96 -2.27 -3.72 1.96
C PHE A 96 -3.58 -3.34 1.28
N ALA A 97 -3.52 -2.83 0.06
CA ALA A 97 -4.71 -2.46 -0.70
C ALA A 97 -4.72 -3.21 -2.04
N GLY A 98 -5.46 -4.31 -2.08
CA GLY A 98 -5.80 -5.03 -3.30
C GLY A 98 -6.98 -4.33 -3.98
N LYS A 99 -6.72 -3.72 -5.14
CA LYS A 99 -7.77 -3.06 -5.94
C LYS A 99 -8.69 -4.12 -6.51
N GLY A 100 -10.00 -3.86 -6.49
CA GLY A 100 -10.99 -4.68 -7.19
C GLY A 100 -11.00 -4.43 -8.71
N SER A 101 -11.61 -5.33 -9.47
CA SER A 101 -11.81 -5.19 -10.90
C SER A 101 -13.03 -4.32 -11.19
N LEU A 102 -12.82 -3.19 -11.86
CA LEU A 102 -13.92 -2.33 -12.34
C LEU A 102 -14.81 -3.04 -13.37
N PHE A 103 -14.28 -4.05 -14.07
CA PHE A 103 -15.05 -4.87 -15.00
C PHE A 103 -15.93 -5.86 -14.26
N LEU A 104 -15.35 -6.61 -13.31
CA LEU A 104 -16.07 -7.63 -12.56
C LEU A 104 -17.13 -7.01 -11.63
N GLY A 105 -16.80 -5.87 -10.99
CA GLY A 105 -17.76 -5.11 -10.19
C GLY A 105 -18.96 -4.62 -11.00
N ARG A 106 -18.78 -4.29 -12.29
CA ARG A 106 -19.89 -3.93 -13.19
C ARG A 106 -20.76 -5.11 -13.59
N MET A 107 -20.16 -6.29 -13.79
CA MET A 107 -20.90 -7.48 -14.20
C MET A 107 -21.66 -8.15 -13.05
N THR A 108 -21.02 -8.22 -11.88
CA THR A 108 -21.50 -9.03 -10.77
C THR A 108 -22.23 -8.23 -9.69
N GLN A 109 -21.99 -6.91 -9.63
CA GLN A 109 -22.39 -6.06 -8.51
C GLN A 109 -21.85 -6.56 -7.14
N LEU A 110 -20.81 -7.40 -7.15
CA LEU A 110 -20.16 -7.92 -5.95
C LEU A 110 -18.83 -7.20 -5.69
N PRO A 111 -18.44 -7.04 -4.41
CA PRO A 111 -17.12 -6.53 -4.07
C PRO A 111 -16.04 -7.60 -4.33
N ASP A 112 -14.96 -7.20 -4.99
CA ASP A 112 -13.79 -8.05 -5.28
C ASP A 112 -12.45 -7.41 -4.88
N GLY A 113 -12.51 -6.27 -4.19
CA GLY A 113 -11.36 -5.60 -3.58
C GLY A 113 -11.22 -5.94 -2.09
N LEU A 114 -9.97 -5.96 -1.60
CA LEU A 114 -9.67 -6.18 -0.19
C LEU A 114 -8.61 -5.19 0.27
N SER A 115 -8.88 -4.51 1.39
CA SER A 115 -7.88 -3.72 2.10
C SER A 115 -7.74 -4.24 3.52
N LEU A 116 -6.51 -4.41 3.98
CA LEU A 116 -6.18 -4.91 5.32
C LEU A 116 -5.00 -4.14 5.91
N VAL A 117 -5.05 -3.93 7.21
CA VAL A 117 -3.96 -3.31 7.98
C VAL A 117 -3.37 -4.38 8.88
N LEU A 118 -2.06 -4.55 8.78
CA LEU A 118 -1.30 -5.37 9.73
C LEU A 118 -0.63 -4.44 10.73
N GLU A 119 -0.83 -4.73 12.01
CA GLU A 119 -0.28 -3.96 13.12
C GLU A 119 0.58 -4.87 13.99
N ARG A 120 1.70 -4.32 14.48
CA ARG A 120 2.51 -5.00 15.48
C ARG A 120 1.68 -5.18 16.74
N ASN A 121 1.69 -6.40 17.31
CA ASN A 121 1.11 -6.63 18.63
C ASN A 121 1.71 -5.68 19.66
N GLY A 122 0.88 -4.90 20.36
CA GLY A 122 1.31 -4.14 21.53
C GLY A 122 1.91 -5.07 22.59
N ALA A 123 2.80 -4.55 23.43
CA ALA A 123 3.26 -5.28 24.60
C ALA A 123 2.04 -5.68 25.44
N ARG A 124 1.83 -6.98 25.69
CA ARG A 124 0.90 -7.38 26.74
C ARG A 124 1.49 -6.96 28.08
N PRO A 125 0.76 -6.25 28.94
CA PRO A 125 1.18 -6.11 30.33
C PRO A 125 1.21 -7.53 30.94
N GLY A 126 2.38 -7.99 31.42
CA GLY A 126 2.49 -9.22 32.21
C GLY A 126 3.35 -10.37 31.66
N MET A 127 4.23 -10.14 30.67
CA MET A 127 5.29 -11.11 30.35
C MET A 127 6.65 -10.41 30.35
N ALA A 128 7.22 -10.27 31.55
CA ALA A 128 8.63 -10.02 31.81
C ALA A 128 9.05 -10.94 32.97
#